data_AF-A0A392MZ60-F1
#
_entry.id   AF-A0A392MZ60-F1
#
_cell.length_a   1.000
_cell.length_b   1.000
_cell.length_c   1.000
_cell.angle_alpha   90.00
_cell.angle_beta   90.00
_cell.angle_gamma   90.00
#
_symmetry.space_group_name_H-M   'P 1'
#
loop_
_entity.id
_entity.type
_entity.pdbx_description
1 polymer ?
#
loop_
_entity_poly.entity_id
_entity_poly.type
_entity_poly.pdbx_seq_one_letter_code
_entity_poly.pdbx_strand_id
1 'polypeptide(L)'
;MVALDWIDEMAMLGDEDEIYAGPDHVTAFDVKDRHALLIVGFGPDYWLVQNSHGTDWGNGGYAKFTSAQVHGRFLINDAWAAAGITYEDLNRNAYPVI
;
A
#
# COMPACT_ATOMS: atom_id res chain seq x y z
N MET A 1 15.24 -18.20 -3.31
CA MET A 1 14.33 -17.04 -3.38
C MET A 1 14.68 -16.19 -2.18
N VAL A 2 15.31 -15.05 -2.40
CA VAL A 2 15.66 -14.11 -1.31
C VAL A 2 14.39 -13.34 -1.01
N ALA A 3 14.00 -13.27 0.26
CA ALA A 3 12.80 -12.57 0.69
C ALA A 3 12.88 -11.11 0.26
N LEU A 4 11.71 -10.56 -0.07
CA LEU A 4 11.54 -9.17 -0.47
C LEU A 4 12.00 -8.27 0.68
N ASP A 5 13.17 -7.62 0.53
CA ASP A 5 13.76 -6.74 1.56
C ASP A 5 12.74 -5.70 2.07
N TRP A 6 11.84 -5.21 1.22
CA TRP A 6 10.79 -4.25 1.62
C TRP A 6 9.67 -4.85 2.48
N ILE A 7 9.34 -6.16 2.34
CA ILE A 7 8.34 -6.81 3.20
C ILE A 7 8.90 -6.90 4.63
N ASP A 8 10.15 -7.30 4.74
CA ASP A 8 10.83 -7.48 6.02
C ASP A 8 11.12 -6.11 6.67
N GLU A 9 11.54 -5.10 5.89
CA GLU A 9 11.67 -3.71 6.36
C GLU A 9 10.33 -3.16 6.92
N MET A 10 9.20 -3.48 6.29
CA MET A 10 7.86 -3.09 6.80
C MET A 10 7.43 -3.88 8.03
N ALA A 11 7.81 -5.15 8.14
CA ALA A 11 7.61 -5.91 9.37
C ALA A 11 8.42 -5.33 10.55
N MET A 12 9.52 -4.62 10.27
CA MET A 12 10.32 -3.93 11.30
C MET A 12 9.76 -2.60 11.79
N LEU A 13 8.85 -1.96 11.03
CA LEU A 13 8.15 -0.74 11.50
C LEU A 13 7.14 -1.04 12.62
N GLY A 14 6.68 -2.29 12.75
CA GLY A 14 5.75 -2.71 13.79
C GLY A 14 4.44 -1.90 13.81
N ASP A 15 3.93 -1.62 15.01
CA ASP A 15 2.69 -0.87 15.24
C ASP A 15 2.88 0.66 15.19
N GLU A 16 4.09 1.16 14.91
CA GLU A 16 4.34 2.60 14.93
C GLU A 16 3.71 3.28 13.71
N ASP A 17 3.03 4.42 13.94
CA ASP A 17 2.28 5.15 12.91
C ASP A 17 3.20 6.02 12.02
N GLU A 18 4.32 5.45 11.60
CA GLU A 18 5.37 6.10 10.82
C GLU A 18 5.08 6.07 9.30
N ILE A 19 5.66 7.03 8.59
CA ILE A 19 5.62 7.07 7.12
C ILE A 19 6.83 6.33 6.59
N TYR A 20 6.62 5.21 5.90
CA TYR A 20 7.69 4.54 5.18
C TYR A 20 8.19 5.40 4.03
N ALA A 21 9.48 5.72 4.08
CA ALA A 21 10.18 6.51 3.09
C ALA A 21 11.04 5.66 2.15
N GLY A 22 10.75 4.36 2.01
CA GLY A 22 11.44 3.48 1.08
C GLY A 22 12.74 2.88 1.62
N PRO A 23 13.39 2.05 0.80
CA PRO A 23 14.66 1.41 1.17
C PRO A 23 15.82 2.41 1.14
N ASP A 24 16.81 2.18 2.00
CA ASP A 24 17.99 3.05 2.14
C ASP A 24 18.82 3.16 0.86
N HIS A 25 18.85 2.12 0.02
CA HIS A 25 19.70 2.05 -1.17
C HIS A 25 18.88 2.01 -2.47
N VAL A 26 19.19 2.92 -3.40
CA VAL A 26 18.46 3.10 -4.68
C VAL A 26 18.32 1.82 -5.52
N THR A 27 19.27 0.89 -5.43
CA THR A 27 19.25 -0.36 -6.20
C THR A 27 18.09 -1.28 -5.81
N ALA A 28 17.48 -1.10 -4.64
CA ALA A 28 16.29 -1.84 -4.24
C ALA A 28 15.10 -1.59 -5.18
N PHE A 29 15.04 -0.42 -5.84
CA PHE A 29 14.03 -0.11 -6.85
C PHE A 29 14.24 -0.85 -8.19
N ASP A 30 15.41 -1.48 -8.39
CA ASP A 30 15.71 -2.22 -9.62
C ASP A 30 15.38 -3.72 -9.50
N VAL A 31 14.94 -4.16 -8.32
CA VAL A 31 14.45 -5.52 -8.10
C VAL A 31 13.15 -5.72 -8.90
N LYS A 32 13.07 -6.83 -9.64
CA LYS A 32 11.96 -7.09 -10.57
C LYS A 32 10.65 -7.51 -9.89
N ASP A 33 10.73 -7.88 -8.63
CA ASP A 33 9.57 -8.33 -7.88
C ASP A 33 8.72 -7.12 -7.50
N ARG A 34 7.56 -7.03 -8.13
CA ARG A 34 6.56 -5.99 -7.89
C ARG A 34 5.46 -6.56 -7.01
N HIS A 35 4.84 -5.69 -6.22
CA HIS A 35 3.67 -6.01 -5.42
C HIS A 35 2.58 -4.96 -5.65
N ALA A 36 1.33 -5.36 -5.50
CA ALA A 36 0.18 -4.47 -5.61
C ALA A 36 -0.52 -4.38 -4.25
N LEU A 37 -0.88 -3.16 -3.86
CA LEU A 37 -1.62 -2.86 -2.64
C LEU A 37 -2.88 -2.05 -2.97
N LEU A 38 -3.79 -1.95 -2.00
CA LEU A 38 -4.95 -1.08 -2.12
C LEU A 38 -4.67 0.27 -1.44
N ILE A 39 -4.74 1.36 -2.18
CA ILE A 39 -4.77 2.70 -1.58
C ILE A 39 -6.17 2.94 -1.03
N VAL A 40 -6.27 3.15 0.28
CA VAL A 40 -7.56 3.34 1.00
C VAL A 40 -7.71 4.74 1.58
N GLY A 41 -6.67 5.58 1.51
CA GLY A 41 -6.69 6.95 1.99
C GLY A 41 -5.41 7.70 1.67
N PHE A 42 -5.36 8.96 2.07
CA PHE A 42 -4.19 9.84 1.91
C PHE A 42 -4.14 10.88 3.01
N GLY A 43 -2.95 11.41 3.25
CA GLY A 43 -2.71 12.60 4.08
C GLY A 43 -1.79 13.58 3.35
N PRO A 44 -1.28 14.62 4.05
CA PRO A 44 -0.41 15.61 3.43
C PRO A 44 0.82 15.00 2.72
N ASP A 45 1.47 14.03 3.37
CA ASP A 45 2.77 13.49 2.92
C ASP A 45 2.76 11.97 2.68
N TYR A 46 1.57 11.35 2.65
CA TYR A 46 1.47 9.88 2.55
C TYR A 46 0.22 9.37 1.81
N TRP A 47 0.38 8.16 1.26
CA TRP A 47 -0.69 7.24 0.87
C TRP A 47 -0.93 6.22 1.99
N LEU A 48 -2.18 6.04 2.40
CA LEU A 48 -2.56 4.95 3.29
C LEU A 48 -2.84 3.71 2.44
N VAL A 49 -2.07 2.65 2.64
CA VAL A 49 -2.18 1.40 1.90
C VAL A 49 -2.64 0.27 2.80
N GLN A 50 -3.49 -0.60 2.26
CA GLN A 50 -3.87 -1.88 2.84
C GLN A 50 -3.14 -3.00 2.09
N ASN A 51 -2.52 -3.90 2.84
CA ASN A 51 -1.80 -5.04 2.29
C ASN A 51 -2.57 -6.37 2.47
N SER A 52 -2.09 -7.42 1.80
CA SER A 52 -2.65 -8.78 1.80
C SER A 52 -1.83 -9.79 2.60
N HIS A 53 -0.95 -9.35 3.50
CA HIS A 53 -0.09 -10.22 4.33
C HIS A 53 -0.62 -10.48 5.74
N GLY A 54 -1.92 -10.27 5.96
CA GLY A 54 -2.55 -10.44 7.27
C GLY A 54 -2.42 -9.22 8.18
N THR A 55 -3.05 -9.31 9.36
CA THR A 55 -3.10 -8.21 10.34
C THR A 55 -1.80 -8.00 11.10
N ASP A 56 -0.92 -9.00 11.10
CA ASP A 56 0.36 -8.95 11.80
C ASP A 56 1.44 -8.18 11.00
N TRP A 57 1.11 -7.73 9.79
CA TRP A 57 1.99 -6.91 8.95
C TRP A 57 1.68 -5.42 9.14
N GLY A 58 2.71 -4.61 9.38
CA GLY A 58 2.58 -3.18 9.60
C GLY A 58 1.63 -2.86 10.77
N ASN A 59 0.89 -1.76 10.63
CA ASN A 59 -0.11 -1.34 11.62
C ASN A 59 -1.46 -2.01 11.29
N GLY A 60 -1.66 -3.23 11.77
CA GLY A 60 -2.92 -3.96 11.62
C GLY A 60 -3.26 -4.37 10.18
N GLY A 61 -2.25 -4.58 9.32
CA GLY A 61 -2.40 -4.84 7.89
C GLY A 61 -2.31 -3.60 6.99
N TYR A 62 -2.03 -2.43 7.57
CA TYR A 62 -1.92 -1.15 6.87
C TYR A 62 -0.53 -0.53 7.04
N ALA A 63 -0.18 0.36 6.11
CA ALA A 63 1.02 1.19 6.22
C ALA A 63 0.78 2.57 5.58
N LYS A 64 1.59 3.55 6.00
CA LYS A 64 1.67 4.85 5.32
C LYS A 64 2.92 4.86 4.45
N PHE A 65 2.76 5.03 3.15
CA PHE A 65 3.88 5.19 2.22
C PHE A 65 4.03 6.66 1.88
N THR A 66 5.26 7.18 1.87
CA THR A 66 5.47 8.57 1.48
C THR A 66 4.94 8.85 0.07
N SER A 67 4.30 10.01 -0.10
CA SER A 67 3.93 10.51 -1.42
C SER A 67 5.10 11.21 -2.14
N ALA A 68 6.21 11.45 -1.42
CA ALA A 68 7.43 12.03 -1.97
C ALA A 68 8.25 11.01 -2.78
N GLN A 69 9.18 11.50 -3.59
CA GLN A 69 10.16 10.65 -4.25
C GLN A 69 11.27 10.25 -3.28
N VAL A 70 11.68 8.99 -3.39
CA VAL A 70 12.78 8.37 -2.67
C VAL A 70 13.80 7.96 -3.72
N HIS A 71 15.04 8.44 -3.60
CA HIS A 71 16.08 8.24 -4.62
C HIS A 71 15.64 8.60 -6.05
N GLY A 72 14.79 9.62 -6.19
CA GLY A 72 14.24 10.08 -7.48
C GLY A 72 13.14 9.20 -8.07
N ARG A 73 12.55 8.28 -7.28
CA ARG A 73 11.47 7.38 -7.72
C ARG A 73 10.33 7.38 -6.70
N PHE A 74 9.10 7.15 -7.15
CA PHE A 74 7.96 6.97 -6.23
C PHE A 74 7.89 5.53 -5.75
N LEU A 75 7.49 5.32 -4.48
CA LEU A 75 7.20 4.00 -3.93
C LEU A 75 5.99 3.36 -4.60
N ILE A 76 4.97 4.17 -4.89
CA ILE A 76 3.83 3.78 -5.71
C ILE A 76 4.02 4.42 -7.08
N ASN A 77 4.41 3.62 -8.07
CA ASN A 77 4.75 4.10 -9.41
C ASN A 77 3.63 3.91 -10.45
N ASP A 78 2.66 3.03 -10.18
CA ASP A 78 1.51 2.74 -11.03
C ASP A 78 0.25 2.57 -10.17
N ALA A 79 -0.90 3.12 -10.60
CA ALA A 79 -2.16 3.00 -9.87
C ALA A 79 -3.36 2.97 -10.82
N TRP A 80 -4.33 2.09 -10.54
CA TRP A 80 -5.59 1.97 -11.26
C TRP A 80 -6.74 2.27 -10.30
N ALA A 81 -7.72 3.07 -10.74
CA ALA A 81 -8.92 3.36 -9.97
C ALA A 81 -10.12 2.66 -10.60
N ALA A 82 -10.81 1.83 -9.82
CA ALA A 82 -12.06 1.23 -10.25
C ALA A 82 -13.13 2.35 -10.39
N ALA A 83 -13.76 2.42 -11.57
CA ALA A 83 -14.83 3.35 -11.85
C ALA A 83 -16.16 2.59 -12.02
N GLY A 84 -17.27 3.21 -11.63
CA GLY A 84 -18.60 2.64 -11.84
C GLY A 84 -18.97 1.48 -10.91
N ILE A 85 -18.37 1.40 -9.71
CA ILE A 85 -18.79 0.44 -8.70
C ILE A 85 -20.20 0.82 -8.21
N THR A 86 -21.20 -0.01 -8.50
CA THR A 86 -22.54 0.07 -7.91
C THR A 86 -22.63 -0.89 -6.73
N TYR A 87 -23.29 -0.43 -5.66
CA TYR A 87 -23.60 -1.27 -4.50
C TYR A 87 -24.92 -2.00 -4.79
N GLU A 88 -24.81 -3.22 -5.32
CA GLU A 88 -25.95 -4.09 -5.61
C GLU A 88 -25.85 -5.39 -4.78
N ASP A 89 -27.00 -5.95 -4.40
CA ASP A 89 -27.06 -7.29 -3.82
C ASP A 89 -26.68 -8.38 -4.85
N LEU A 90 -26.59 -9.63 -4.41
CA LEU A 90 -26.29 -10.77 -5.29
C LEU A 90 -27.30 -10.94 -6.44
N ASN A 91 -28.48 -10.30 -6.36
CA ASN A 91 -29.54 -10.31 -7.36
C ASN A 91 -29.56 -9.05 -8.22
N ARG A 92 -28.55 -8.17 -8.12
CA ARG A 92 -28.43 -6.90 -8.85
C ARG A 92 -29.45 -5.84 -8.45
N ASN A 93 -30.04 -5.95 -7.26
CA ASN A 93 -30.88 -4.90 -6.70
C ASN A 93 -30.01 -3.87 -5.99
N ALA A 94 -30.25 -2.58 -6.20
CA ALA A 94 -29.59 -1.53 -5.45
C ALA A 94 -29.90 -1.67 -3.95
N TYR A 95 -28.88 -1.54 -3.09
CA TYR A 95 -29.12 -1.43 -1.65
C TYR A 95 -29.89 -0.14 -1.34
N PRO A 96 -30.79 -0.14 -0.33
CA PRO A 96 -31.48 1.08 0.07
C PRO A 96 -30.46 2.13 0.51
N VAL A 97 -30.66 3.37 0.05
CA VAL A 97 -29.87 4.52 0.48
C VAL A 97 -30.11 4.73 1.98
N ILE A 98 -29.03 4.78 2.77
CA ILE A 98 -29.04 5.08 4.21
C ILE A 98 -29.29 6.57 4.42
#